data_AF-V5GDL7-F1
#
_entry.id   AF-V5GDL7-F1
#
_cell.length_a   1.000
_cell.length_b   1.000
_cell.length_c   1.000
_cell.angle_alpha   90.00
_cell.angle_beta   90.00
_cell.angle_gamma   90.00
#
_symmetry.space_group_name_H-M   'P 1'
#
loop_
_entity.id
_entity.type
_entity.pdbx_description
1 polymer ?
#
loop_
_entity_poly.entity_id
_entity_poly.type
_entity_poly.pdbx_seq_one_letter_code
_entity_poly.pdbx_strand_id
1 'polypeptide(L)'
;GVIEGAKIEQYLLEKSRIVSQNPEERNYHIFYCLLAGLGKEDKRKLELGDASQYRYLTGGGCITCEGRADAAEFADIRSAMKVLLFSDQEIWEIMKLLAALLHIGNIKYKATVVDNLDATEIPDHTNVHRVANLLGVPAQPLIDALTQKTLFAHGETVVSTLSRDQSV
;
A
#
# COMPACT_ATOMS: atom_id res chain seq x y z
N GLY A 1 -15.71 19.42 37.19
CA GLY A 1 -14.96 18.30 36.60
C GLY A 1 -14.11 18.85 35.48
N VAL A 2 -12.83 18.48 35.45
CA VAL A 2 -11.89 18.84 34.38
C VAL A 2 -11.53 17.57 33.62
N ILE A 3 -11.32 17.68 32.31
CA ILE A 3 -10.93 16.53 31.47
C ILE A 3 -9.44 16.24 31.75
N GLU A 4 -9.13 15.01 32.17
CA GLU A 4 -7.76 14.58 32.47
C GLU A 4 -7.13 13.75 31.33
N GLY A 5 -7.94 13.19 30.43
CA GLY A 5 -7.44 12.42 29.29
C GLY A 5 -8.54 11.73 28.49
N ALA A 6 -8.14 11.02 27.44
CA ALA A 6 -8.99 10.20 26.60
C ALA A 6 -8.25 8.92 26.17
N LYS A 7 -9.00 7.84 25.93
CA LYS A 7 -8.49 6.57 25.38
C LYS A 7 -9.34 6.20 24.16
N ILE A 8 -8.68 5.78 23.10
CA ILE A 8 -9.33 5.27 21.88
C ILE A 8 -9.04 3.77 21.81
N GLU A 9 -10.08 2.98 21.59
CA GLU A 9 -9.97 1.55 21.30
C GLU A 9 -10.52 1.32 19.90
N GLN A 10 -9.67 0.77 19.04
CA GLN A 10 -10.03 0.47 17.66
C GLN A 10 -10.41 -1.01 17.55
N TYR A 11 -11.60 -1.26 17.00
CA TYR A 11 -12.12 -2.60 16.77
C TYR A 11 -12.27 -2.85 15.27
N LEU A 12 -11.89 -4.05 14.83
CA LEU A 12 -12.23 -4.62 13.52
C LEU A 12 -11.96 -3.71 12.31
N LEU A 13 -10.71 -3.27 12.13
CA LEU A 13 -10.33 -2.62 10.87
C LEU A 13 -10.51 -3.58 9.69
N GLU A 14 -11.28 -3.16 8.70
CA GLU A 14 -11.57 -3.93 7.47
C GLU A 14 -10.36 -3.95 6.50
N LYS A 15 -9.32 -4.72 6.84
CA LYS A 15 -8.07 -4.78 6.04
C LYS A 15 -8.30 -5.21 4.59
N SER A 16 -9.30 -6.06 4.33
CA SER A 16 -9.67 -6.53 2.98
C SER A 16 -10.04 -5.38 2.03
N ARG A 17 -10.56 -4.26 2.57
CA ARG A 17 -10.94 -3.07 1.80
C ARG A 17 -9.76 -2.47 1.03
N ILE A 18 -8.52 -2.67 1.50
CA ILE A 18 -7.33 -2.16 0.82
C ILE A 18 -7.18 -2.80 -0.56
N VAL A 19 -7.42 -4.11 -0.67
CA VAL A 19 -7.13 -4.88 -1.89
C VAL A 19 -8.36 -5.13 -2.76
N SER A 20 -9.57 -5.01 -2.18
CA SER A 20 -10.85 -5.24 -2.87
C SER A 20 -11.93 -4.31 -2.32
N GLN A 21 -12.76 -3.76 -3.20
CA GLN A 21 -13.91 -2.93 -2.85
C GLN A 21 -15.15 -3.47 -3.56
N ASN A 22 -16.33 -3.32 -2.95
CA ASN A 22 -17.58 -3.64 -3.63
C ASN A 22 -17.85 -2.64 -4.77
N PRO A 23 -18.70 -2.99 -5.74
CA PRO A 23 -19.15 -2.04 -6.76
C PRO A 23 -19.65 -0.73 -6.14
N GLU A 24 -19.27 0.38 -6.74
CA GLU A 24 -19.57 1.76 -6.32
C GLU A 24 -18.92 2.22 -5.01
N GLU A 25 -18.18 1.34 -4.32
CA GLU A 25 -17.43 1.70 -3.13
C GLU A 25 -16.01 2.22 -3.44
N ARG A 26 -15.54 3.10 -2.57
CA ARG A 26 -14.14 3.56 -2.55
C ARG A 26 -13.31 2.77 -1.55
N ASN A 27 -11.99 2.86 -1.71
CA ASN A 27 -11.05 2.49 -0.67
C ASN A 27 -11.06 3.54 0.47
N TYR A 28 -10.18 3.39 1.46
CA TYR A 28 -10.03 4.39 2.54
C TYR A 28 -9.71 5.78 1.99
N HIS A 29 -10.34 6.81 2.59
CA HIS A 29 -10.24 8.19 2.12
C HIS A 29 -8.81 8.72 2.04
N ILE A 30 -7.94 8.26 2.94
CA ILE A 30 -6.55 8.71 3.01
C ILE A 30 -5.81 8.55 1.68
N PHE A 31 -6.10 7.52 0.89
CA PHE A 31 -5.45 7.34 -0.42
C PHE A 31 -5.85 8.44 -1.41
N TYR A 32 -7.13 8.78 -1.48
CA TYR A 32 -7.63 9.84 -2.36
C TYR A 32 -7.19 11.22 -1.85
N CYS A 33 -7.23 11.44 -0.53
CA CYS A 33 -6.71 12.64 0.12
C CYS A 33 -5.23 12.86 -0.18
N LEU A 34 -4.40 11.82 -0.02
CA LEU A 34 -2.97 11.85 -0.34
C LEU A 34 -2.73 12.27 -1.79
N LEU A 35 -3.43 11.61 -2.73
CA LEU A 35 -3.29 11.89 -4.15
C LEU A 35 -3.83 13.28 -4.54
N ALA A 36 -4.87 13.79 -3.88
CA ALA A 36 -5.42 15.10 -4.19
C ALA A 36 -4.62 16.24 -3.55
N GLY A 37 -4.13 16.04 -2.31
CA GLY A 37 -3.57 17.10 -1.48
C GLY A 37 -2.05 17.23 -1.50
N LEU A 38 -1.30 16.22 -1.99
CA LEU A 38 0.15 16.34 -2.13
C LEU A 38 0.56 17.33 -3.22
N GLY A 39 1.60 18.13 -2.91
CA GLY A 39 2.26 18.98 -3.88
C GLY A 39 2.99 18.17 -4.97
N LYS A 40 3.21 18.79 -6.13
CA LYS A 40 3.84 18.13 -7.30
C LYS A 40 5.21 17.52 -6.99
N GLU A 41 6.01 18.20 -6.17
CA GLU A 41 7.35 17.71 -5.80
C GLU A 41 7.31 16.47 -4.93
N ASP A 42 6.40 16.43 -3.96
CA ASP A 42 6.27 15.29 -3.06
C ASP A 42 5.61 14.10 -3.77
N LYS A 43 4.64 14.34 -4.66
CA LYS A 43 4.15 13.30 -5.58
C LYS A 43 5.28 12.70 -6.40
N ARG A 44 6.18 13.53 -6.95
CA ARG A 44 7.34 13.07 -7.72
C ARG A 44 8.28 12.22 -6.86
N LYS A 45 8.56 12.62 -5.63
CA LYS A 45 9.41 11.83 -4.69
C LYS A 45 8.80 10.48 -4.33
N LEU A 46 7.47 10.40 -4.26
CA LEU A 46 6.73 9.16 -3.97
C LEU A 46 6.35 8.37 -5.23
N GLU A 47 6.76 8.86 -6.41
CA GLU A 47 6.39 8.33 -7.72
C GLU A 47 4.88 8.18 -7.92
N LEU A 48 4.10 9.11 -7.37
CA LEU A 48 2.65 9.06 -7.40
C LEU A 48 2.05 9.79 -8.62
N GLY A 49 1.09 9.14 -9.28
CA GLY A 49 0.20 9.77 -10.25
C GLY A 49 -1.27 9.79 -9.81
N ASP A 50 -2.20 9.69 -10.76
CA ASP A 50 -3.64 9.83 -10.52
C ASP A 50 -4.29 8.56 -9.93
N ALA A 51 -5.42 8.71 -9.23
CA ALA A 51 -6.11 7.60 -8.58
C ALA A 51 -6.48 6.46 -9.54
N SER A 52 -6.79 6.78 -10.80
CA SER A 52 -7.11 5.81 -11.85
C SER A 52 -5.94 4.89 -12.24
N GLN A 53 -4.71 5.21 -11.83
CA GLN A 53 -3.52 4.44 -12.14
C GLN A 53 -3.24 3.33 -11.12
N TYR A 54 -4.02 3.23 -10.05
CA TYR A 54 -3.80 2.25 -8.98
C TYR A 54 -4.94 1.25 -8.88
N ARG A 55 -4.62 -0.04 -9.05
CA ARG A 55 -5.59 -1.14 -8.97
C ARG A 55 -6.40 -1.11 -7.67
N TYR A 56 -5.74 -0.81 -6.55
CA TYR A 56 -6.37 -0.75 -5.23
C TYR A 56 -7.37 0.41 -5.08
N LEU A 57 -7.38 1.39 -5.98
CA LEU A 57 -8.34 2.51 -5.93
C LEU A 57 -9.46 2.39 -6.95
N THR A 58 -9.30 1.51 -7.96
CA THR A 58 -10.25 1.35 -9.05
C THR A 58 -11.15 0.12 -8.91
N GLY A 59 -10.94 -0.73 -7.91
CA GLY A 59 -11.65 -2.02 -7.77
C GLY A 59 -13.17 -1.89 -7.68
N GLY A 60 -13.67 -0.86 -7.00
CA GLY A 60 -15.11 -0.57 -6.91
C GLY A 60 -15.67 0.28 -8.06
N GLY A 61 -14.86 0.70 -9.04
CA GLY A 61 -15.31 1.55 -10.14
C GLY A 61 -15.65 3.00 -9.74
N CYS A 62 -15.32 3.40 -8.51
CA CYS A 62 -15.59 4.73 -7.96
C CYS A 62 -14.31 5.33 -7.38
N ILE A 63 -13.91 6.52 -7.86
CA ILE A 63 -12.72 7.25 -7.37
C ILE A 63 -13.03 8.66 -6.86
N THR A 64 -14.28 9.11 -7.03
CA THR A 64 -14.76 10.41 -6.54
C THR A 64 -15.92 10.21 -5.58
N CYS A 65 -16.21 11.19 -4.73
CA CYS A 65 -17.34 11.13 -3.82
C CYS A 65 -17.93 12.53 -3.71
N GLU A 66 -19.23 12.62 -3.98
CA GLU A 66 -19.95 13.88 -3.95
C GLU A 66 -19.87 14.53 -2.56
N GLY A 67 -19.65 15.84 -2.53
CA GLY A 67 -19.56 16.61 -1.28
C GLY A 67 -18.23 16.49 -0.52
N ARG A 68 -17.24 15.73 -1.00
CA ARG A 68 -15.88 15.71 -0.43
C ARG A 68 -14.88 16.50 -1.24
N ALA A 69 -14.02 17.21 -0.52
CA ALA A 69 -12.85 17.89 -1.06
C ALA A 69 -11.59 17.22 -0.54
N ASP A 70 -11.20 16.10 -1.18
CA ASP A 70 -10.08 15.24 -0.73
C ASP A 70 -8.78 16.03 -0.47
N ALA A 71 -8.49 17.08 -1.26
CA ALA A 71 -7.32 17.93 -1.05
C ALA A 71 -7.40 18.79 0.24
N ALA A 72 -8.59 19.31 0.57
CA ALA A 72 -8.80 20.08 1.79
C ALA A 72 -8.75 19.15 3.02
N GLU A 73 -9.37 17.97 2.92
CA GLU A 73 -9.33 16.97 3.98
C GLU A 73 -7.91 16.46 4.26
N PHE A 74 -7.05 16.36 3.23
CA PHE A 74 -5.65 16.05 3.43
C PHE A 74 -4.91 17.11 4.25
N ALA A 75 -5.21 18.40 4.03
CA ALA A 75 -4.65 19.48 4.82
C ALA A 75 -5.11 19.38 6.28
N ASP A 76 -6.39 19.05 6.51
CA ASP A 76 -6.93 18.84 7.86
C ASP A 76 -6.28 17.64 8.55
N ILE A 77 -6.09 16.51 7.85
CA ILE A 77 -5.40 15.33 8.38
C ILE A 77 -3.97 15.68 8.79
N ARG A 78 -3.22 16.40 7.94
CA ARG A 78 -1.86 16.83 8.26
C ARG A 78 -1.82 17.77 9.46
N SER A 79 -2.77 18.71 9.54
CA SER A 79 -2.90 19.62 10.68
C SER A 79 -3.21 18.85 11.97
N ALA A 80 -4.12 17.89 11.93
CA ALA A 80 -4.46 17.02 13.06
C ALA A 80 -3.25 16.20 13.53
N MET A 81 -2.46 15.62 12.61
CA MET A 81 -1.21 14.94 12.95
C MET A 81 -0.23 15.87 13.67
N LYS A 82 -0.13 17.15 13.27
CA LYS A 82 0.69 18.14 13.98
C LYS A 82 0.20 18.47 15.37
N VAL A 83 -1.11 18.59 15.56
CA VAL A 83 -1.73 18.75 16.88
C VAL A 83 -1.43 17.54 17.77
N LEU A 84 -1.41 16.34 17.19
CA LEU A 84 -1.03 15.09 17.85
C LEU A 84 0.50 14.89 17.96
N LEU A 85 1.30 15.93 17.68
CA LEU A 85 2.75 15.97 17.84
C LEU A 85 3.56 15.04 16.93
N PHE A 86 3.01 14.61 15.79
CA PHE A 86 3.78 13.91 14.77
C PHE A 86 4.80 14.85 14.12
N SER A 87 6.06 14.44 14.11
CA SER A 87 7.14 15.12 13.40
C SER A 87 6.92 15.12 11.89
N ASP A 88 7.57 16.03 11.16
CA ASP A 88 7.50 16.02 9.68
C ASP A 88 8.05 14.71 9.10
N GLN A 89 9.04 14.12 9.76
CA GLN A 89 9.61 12.84 9.35
C GLN A 89 8.60 11.69 9.51
N GLU A 90 7.89 11.60 10.65
CA GLU A 90 6.89 10.55 10.85
C GLU A 90 5.74 10.67 9.86
N ILE A 91 5.26 11.89 9.60
CA ILE A 91 4.21 12.13 8.59
C ILE A 91 4.73 11.72 7.21
N TRP A 92 5.98 12.03 6.88
CA TRP A 92 6.62 11.61 5.63
C TRP A 92 6.71 10.08 5.50
N GLU A 93 7.12 9.38 6.55
CA GLU A 93 7.16 7.91 6.55
C GLU A 93 5.76 7.29 6.41
N ILE A 94 4.73 7.86 7.04
CA ILE A 94 3.33 7.43 6.84
C ILE A 94 2.93 7.60 5.37
N MET A 95 3.27 8.72 4.73
CA MET A 95 2.98 8.94 3.31
C MET A 95 3.74 7.96 2.41
N LYS A 96 4.99 7.63 2.73
CA LYS A 96 5.77 6.59 2.02
C LYS A 96 5.11 5.22 2.13
N LEU A 97 4.60 4.84 3.30
CA LEU A 97 3.88 3.58 3.50
C LEU A 97 2.59 3.53 2.66
N LEU A 98 1.81 4.62 2.65
CA LEU A 98 0.60 4.71 1.83
C LEU A 98 0.91 4.63 0.33
N ALA A 99 1.96 5.32 -0.13
CA ALA A 99 2.42 5.24 -1.50
C ALA A 99 2.90 3.82 -1.88
N ALA A 100 3.63 3.16 -0.98
CA ALA A 100 4.09 1.79 -1.19
C ALA A 100 2.90 0.82 -1.36
N LEU A 101 1.84 0.95 -0.56
CA LEU A 101 0.62 0.14 -0.72
C LEU A 101 -0.01 0.31 -2.11
N LEU A 102 -0.06 1.53 -2.63
CA LEU A 102 -0.58 1.80 -3.96
C LEU A 102 0.26 1.14 -5.06
N HIS A 103 1.59 1.19 -4.94
CA HIS A 103 2.51 0.55 -5.89
C HIS A 103 2.48 -0.98 -5.78
N ILE A 104 2.34 -1.54 -4.58
CA ILE A 104 2.17 -2.99 -4.36
C ILE A 104 0.97 -3.51 -5.15
N GLY A 105 -0.16 -2.80 -5.10
CA GLY A 105 -1.36 -3.20 -5.83
C GLY A 105 -1.21 -3.23 -7.35
N ASN A 106 -0.17 -2.59 -7.89
CA ASN A 106 0.15 -2.57 -9.32
C ASN A 106 1.24 -3.57 -9.73
N ILE A 107 1.78 -4.37 -8.81
CA ILE A 107 2.68 -5.47 -9.14
C ILE A 107 1.88 -6.53 -9.90
N LYS A 108 2.39 -6.94 -11.06
CA LYS A 108 1.78 -7.97 -11.90
C LYS A 108 2.56 -9.26 -11.76
N TYR A 109 1.82 -10.35 -11.61
CA TYR A 109 2.37 -11.68 -11.47
C TYR A 109 2.02 -12.52 -12.71
N LYS A 110 3.00 -13.29 -13.17
CA LYS A 110 2.85 -14.22 -14.30
C LYS A 110 3.18 -15.63 -13.84
N ALA A 111 2.27 -16.56 -14.14
CA ALA A 111 2.50 -17.97 -13.86
C ALA A 111 3.62 -18.50 -14.77
N THR A 112 4.49 -19.33 -14.20
CA THR A 112 5.60 -19.99 -14.88
C THR A 112 5.82 -21.39 -14.28
N VAL A 113 6.75 -22.14 -14.82
CA VAL A 113 7.13 -23.47 -14.31
C VAL A 113 8.64 -23.48 -14.08
N VAL A 114 9.07 -23.83 -12.87
CA VAL A 114 10.49 -23.99 -12.50
C VAL A 114 10.65 -25.40 -11.94
N ASP A 115 11.58 -26.18 -12.49
CA ASP A 115 11.84 -27.57 -12.05
C ASP A 115 10.59 -28.48 -12.00
N ASN A 116 9.68 -28.32 -12.97
CA ASN A 116 8.37 -29.00 -13.04
C ASN A 116 7.39 -28.65 -11.91
N LEU A 117 7.63 -27.55 -11.19
CA LEU A 117 6.74 -27.01 -10.17
C LEU A 117 6.08 -25.72 -10.65
N ASP A 118 4.83 -25.51 -10.25
CA ASP A 118 4.14 -24.25 -10.46
C ASP A 118 4.89 -23.12 -9.73
N ALA A 119 5.17 -22.06 -10.47
CA ALA A 119 5.94 -20.93 -10.00
C ALA A 119 5.34 -19.62 -10.49
N THR A 120 5.86 -18.51 -9.94
CA THR A 120 5.44 -17.16 -10.31
C THR A 120 6.66 -16.29 -10.55
N GLU A 121 6.58 -15.47 -11.58
CA GLU A 121 7.55 -14.43 -11.87
C GLU A 121 6.87 -13.06 -11.90
N ILE A 122 7.67 -12.01 -11.67
CA ILE A 122 7.25 -10.61 -11.83
C ILE A 122 7.90 -10.11 -13.13
N PRO A 123 7.15 -10.00 -14.25
CA PRO A 123 7.76 -9.61 -15.53
C PRO A 123 8.19 -8.14 -15.61
N ASP A 124 7.60 -7.27 -14.78
CA ASP A 124 7.92 -5.84 -14.71
C ASP A 124 8.27 -5.46 -13.27
N HIS A 125 9.54 -5.13 -13.05
CA HIS A 125 10.08 -4.80 -11.72
C HIS A 125 9.86 -3.34 -11.34
N THR A 126 9.26 -2.50 -12.19
CA THR A 126 9.10 -1.05 -11.94
C THR A 126 8.43 -0.78 -10.60
N ASN A 127 7.27 -1.39 -10.34
CA ASN A 127 6.56 -1.19 -9.07
C ASN A 127 7.27 -1.86 -7.89
N VAL A 128 7.98 -2.97 -8.10
CA VAL A 128 8.79 -3.59 -7.05
C VAL A 128 9.92 -2.66 -6.61
N HIS A 129 10.62 -2.03 -7.56
CA HIS A 129 11.68 -1.07 -7.25
C HIS A 129 11.14 0.16 -6.52
N ARG A 130 9.98 0.67 -6.93
CA ARG A 130 9.29 1.76 -6.20
C ARG A 130 9.02 1.38 -4.75
N VAL A 131 8.43 0.20 -4.53
CA VAL A 131 8.10 -0.30 -3.19
C VAL A 131 9.37 -0.51 -2.37
N ALA A 132 10.40 -1.12 -2.94
CA ALA A 132 11.69 -1.33 -2.29
C ALA A 132 12.32 -0.01 -1.82
N ASN A 133 12.35 1.01 -2.70
CA ASN A 133 12.87 2.33 -2.39
C ASN A 133 12.08 3.03 -1.29
N LEU A 134 10.74 2.97 -1.35
CA LEU A 134 9.87 3.60 -0.35
C LEU A 134 9.98 2.91 1.02
N LEU A 135 10.07 1.58 1.06
CA LEU A 135 10.21 0.83 2.30
C LEU A 135 11.64 0.78 2.83
N GLY A 136 12.63 1.22 2.04
CA GLY A 136 14.05 1.18 2.41
C GLY A 136 14.61 -0.23 2.48
N VAL A 137 14.11 -1.14 1.64
CA VAL A 137 14.53 -2.55 1.57
C VAL A 137 15.19 -2.86 0.23
N PRO A 138 16.08 -3.85 0.14
CA PRO A 138 16.65 -4.25 -1.14
C PRO A 138 15.60 -4.91 -2.05
N ALA A 139 15.66 -4.64 -3.36
CA ALA A 139 14.64 -5.11 -4.30
C ALA A 139 14.65 -6.63 -4.51
N GLN A 140 15.82 -7.28 -4.58
CA GLN A 140 15.88 -8.72 -4.83
C GLN A 140 15.24 -9.55 -3.70
N PRO A 141 15.57 -9.33 -2.41
CA PRO A 141 14.85 -9.97 -1.31
C PRO A 141 13.34 -9.73 -1.31
N LEU A 142 12.89 -8.54 -1.77
CA LEU A 142 11.46 -8.27 -1.92
C LEU A 142 10.84 -9.12 -3.03
N ILE A 143 11.51 -9.27 -4.18
CA ILE A 143 11.06 -10.16 -5.27
C ILE A 143 10.97 -11.60 -4.77
N ASP A 144 12.01 -12.08 -4.10
CA ASP A 144 12.07 -13.44 -3.56
C ASP A 144 10.92 -13.65 -2.57
N ALA A 145 10.69 -12.70 -1.66
CA ALA A 145 9.58 -12.75 -0.69
C ALA A 145 8.18 -12.73 -1.34
N LEU A 146 8.03 -12.11 -2.51
CA LEU A 146 6.77 -12.05 -3.26
C LEU A 146 6.54 -13.26 -4.18
N THR A 147 7.57 -14.09 -4.44
CA THR A 147 7.50 -15.19 -5.42
C THR A 147 7.86 -16.55 -4.83
N GLN A 148 8.39 -16.57 -3.61
CA GLN A 148 8.87 -17.77 -2.94
C GLN A 148 8.35 -17.82 -1.50
N LYS A 149 8.26 -19.03 -0.97
CA LYS A 149 7.93 -19.30 0.41
C LYS A 149 9.11 -19.98 1.08
N THR A 150 9.48 -19.48 2.26
CA THR A 150 10.46 -20.14 3.13
C THR A 150 9.73 -20.86 4.26
N LEU A 151 10.00 -22.15 4.43
CA LEU A 151 9.45 -23.01 5.47
C LEU A 151 10.59 -23.55 6.33
N PHE A 152 10.46 -23.40 7.65
CA PHE A 152 11.36 -24.03 8.60
C PHE A 152 10.75 -25.34 9.07
N ALA A 153 11.39 -26.47 8.76
CA ALA A 153 10.91 -27.80 9.14
C ALA A 153 12.08 -28.63 9.67
N HIS A 154 11.94 -29.17 10.89
CA HIS A 154 12.91 -30.08 11.52
C HIS A 154 14.37 -29.56 11.58
N GLY A 155 14.56 -28.25 11.70
CA GLY A 155 15.88 -27.61 11.73
C GLY A 155 16.45 -27.26 10.35
N GLU A 156 15.75 -27.60 9.27
CA GLU A 156 16.12 -27.26 7.90
C GLU A 156 15.27 -26.10 7.37
N THR A 157 15.88 -25.28 6.50
CA THR A 157 15.21 -24.21 5.78
C THR A 157 14.92 -24.67 4.36
N VAL A 158 13.64 -24.81 4.02
CA VAL A 158 13.20 -25.21 2.69
C VAL A 158 12.60 -23.99 1.99
N VAL A 159 13.13 -23.63 0.83
CA VAL A 159 12.59 -22.57 -0.03
C VAL A 159 11.87 -23.21 -1.21
N SER A 160 10.62 -22.82 -1.45
CA SER A 160 9.79 -23.31 -2.56
C SER A 160 9.17 -22.15 -3.33
N THR A 161 8.93 -22.33 -4.62
CA THR A 161 8.22 -21.34 -5.45
C THR A 161 6.75 -21.23 -5.04
N LEU A 162 6.17 -20.03 -5.20
CA LEU A 162 4.73 -19.79 -5.05
C LEU A 162 4.03 -19.92 -6.39
N SER A 163 2.82 -20.47 -6.39
CA SER A 163 1.92 -20.37 -7.54
C SER A 163 1.38 -18.93 -7.68
N ARG A 164 0.82 -18.61 -8.86
CA ARG A 164 0.31 -17.25 -9.11
C ARG A 164 -0.77 -16.87 -8.13
N ASP A 165 -1.70 -17.77 -7.84
CA ASP A 165 -2.80 -17.52 -6.91
C ASP A 165 -2.34 -17.33 -5.47
N GLN A 166 -1.15 -17.84 -5.12
CA GLN A 166 -0.54 -17.61 -3.81
C GLN A 166 0.22 -16.27 -3.72
N SER A 167 0.57 -15.68 -4.87
CA SER A 167 1.38 -14.44 -4.95
C SER A 167 0.52 -13.18 -5.13
N VAL A 168 -0.72 -13.32 -5.64
CA VAL A 168 -1.66 -12.21 -5.90
C VAL A 168 -2.42 -11.77 -4.65
#